data_AF-A0A1Q7LP62-F1
#
_entry.id   AF-A0A1Q7LP62-F1
#
_cell.length_a   1.000
_cell.length_b   1.000
_cell.length_c   1.000
_cell.angle_alpha   90.00
_cell.angle_beta   90.00
_cell.angle_gamma   90.00
#
_symmetry.space_group_name_H-M   'P 1'
#
loop_
_entity.id
_entity.type
_entity.pdbx_description
1 polymer ?
#
loop_
_entity_poly.entity_id
_entity_poly.type
_entity_poly.pdbx_seq_one_letter_code
_entity_poly.pdbx_strand_id
1 'polypeptide(L)'
;MSQSGGSIFERTKAQTGLLEKIELVIPGFRGYKEKELRRESDRLLRNLIYQKLSDAEAQVKDAYRALVNEGASEAWDDTDHLIARMDRINERINHSEYGYAGFFDAIKVREPDLDRMMDYDDKLLEMSETIAKAAFDLKDSVDNSRLQEARGKVTDAMKAVNALETAYNGRKQVILGLQ
;
A
#
# COMPACT_ATOMS: atom_id res chain seq x y z
N MET A 1 -12.90 29.56 25.89
CA MET A 1 -12.25 28.22 25.82
C MET A 1 -12.45 27.76 24.38
N SER A 2 -11.46 27.43 23.55
CA SER A 2 -10.08 27.01 23.77
C SER A 2 -9.16 27.50 22.65
N GLN A 3 -7.92 27.77 23.04
CA GLN A 3 -6.76 28.06 22.19
C GLN A 3 -6.20 26.74 21.64
N SER A 4 -5.84 26.65 20.36
CA SER A 4 -4.99 25.56 19.83
C SER A 4 -4.20 25.88 18.54
N GLY A 5 -4.39 27.03 17.89
CA GLY A 5 -3.69 27.36 16.63
C GLY A 5 -2.24 27.85 16.76
N GLY A 6 -1.82 28.34 17.94
CA GLY A 6 -0.51 28.97 18.13
C GLY A 6 0.68 28.00 18.26
N SER A 7 0.45 26.76 18.69
CA SER A 7 1.56 25.83 19.00
C SER A 7 2.15 25.12 17.78
N ILE A 8 1.36 24.96 16.71
CA ILE A 8 1.80 24.32 15.47
C ILE A 8 2.60 25.32 14.63
N PHE A 9 2.13 26.56 14.53
CA PHE A 9 2.80 27.61 13.75
C PHE A 9 4.18 27.98 14.33
N GLU A 10 4.27 28.07 15.66
CA GLU A 10 5.55 28.26 16.39
C GLU A 10 6.51 27.08 16.19
N ARG A 11 6.01 25.83 16.25
CA ARG A 11 6.83 24.63 15.99
C ARG A 11 7.35 24.57 14.56
N THR A 12 6.50 24.88 13.58
CA THR A 12 6.90 24.89 12.16
C THR A 12 7.98 25.93 11.93
N LYS A 13 7.81 27.16 12.45
CA LYS A 13 8.79 28.25 12.31
C LYS A 13 10.12 27.93 13.00
N ALA A 14 10.07 27.30 14.18
CA ALA A 14 11.26 26.85 14.90
C ALA A 14 11.99 25.71 14.17
N GLN A 15 11.26 24.78 13.54
CA GLN A 15 11.84 23.72 12.73
C GLN A 15 12.52 24.26 11.47
N THR A 16 11.93 25.24 10.78
CA THR A 16 12.52 25.88 9.59
C THR A 16 13.83 26.58 9.92
N GLY A 17 13.90 27.35 11.01
CA GLY A 17 15.13 28.08 11.40
C GLY A 17 16.28 27.17 11.88
N LEU A 18 15.97 25.97 12.39
CA LEU A 18 16.99 24.98 12.74
C LEU A 18 17.55 24.29 11.48
N LEU A 19 16.69 24.01 10.49
CA LEU A 19 17.06 23.42 9.19
C LEU A 19 18.03 24.33 8.41
N GLU A 20 17.74 25.63 8.31
CA GLU A 20 18.59 26.62 7.63
C GLU A 20 20.00 26.71 8.25
N LYS A 21 20.10 26.65 9.58
CA LYS A 21 21.39 26.69 10.28
C LYS A 21 22.25 25.46 10.02
N ILE A 22 21.64 24.28 9.88
CA ILE A 22 22.39 23.05 9.60
C ILE A 22 22.83 23.01 8.14
N GLU A 23 22.03 23.55 7.21
CA GLU A 23 22.38 23.66 5.79
C GLU A 23 23.63 24.53 5.56
N LEU A 24 23.83 25.58 6.36
CA LEU A 24 25.04 26.40 6.34
C LEU A 24 26.31 25.65 6.80
N VAL A 25 26.14 24.61 7.64
CA VAL A 25 27.25 23.82 8.20
C VAL A 25 27.52 22.58 7.34
N ILE A 26 26.48 22.01 6.73
CA ILE A 26 26.53 20.80 5.91
C ILE A 26 25.78 21.09 4.60
N PRO A 27 26.50 21.47 3.53
CA PRO A 27 25.91 21.67 2.22
C PRO A 27 25.17 20.42 1.76
N GLY A 28 23.88 20.55 1.42
CA GLY A 28 23.01 19.44 1.01
C GLY A 28 22.28 18.71 2.13
N PHE A 29 22.42 19.14 3.40
CA PHE A 29 21.72 18.53 4.54
C PHE A 29 20.19 18.60 4.45
N ARG A 30 19.66 19.69 3.90
CA ARG A 30 18.21 19.85 3.71
C ARG A 30 17.65 18.74 2.82
N GLY A 31 18.27 18.50 1.66
CA GLY A 31 17.90 17.40 0.77
C GLY A 31 18.09 16.01 1.42
N TYR A 32 19.12 15.83 2.24
CA TYR A 32 19.32 14.58 2.99
C TYR A 32 18.19 14.33 4.01
N LYS A 33 17.82 15.34 4.81
CA LYS A 33 16.76 15.22 5.80
C LYS A 33 15.38 15.07 5.16
N GLU A 34 15.10 15.79 4.08
CA GLU A 34 13.88 15.60 3.29
C GLU A 34 13.83 14.19 2.67
N LYS A 35 14.97 13.63 2.23
CA LYS A 35 15.05 12.26 1.72
C LYS A 35 14.79 11.21 2.80
N GLU A 36 15.34 11.36 3.99
CA GLU A 36 15.07 10.45 5.11
C GLU A 36 13.61 10.51 5.58
N LEU A 37 13.04 11.72 5.69
CA LEU A 37 11.60 11.90 5.98
C LEU A 37 10.73 11.23 4.90
N ARG A 38 11.11 11.30 3.63
CA ARG A 38 10.40 10.63 2.53
C ARG A 38 10.53 9.11 2.58
N ARG A 39 11.69 8.56 2.98
CA ARG A 39 11.89 7.12 3.22
C ARG A 39 10.98 6.62 4.35
N GLU A 40 10.87 7.39 5.41
CA GLU A 40 9.97 7.08 6.53
C GLU A 40 8.49 7.13 6.08
N SER A 41 8.10 8.15 5.30
CA SER A 41 6.75 8.23 4.71
C SER A 41 6.42 7.05 3.79
N ASP A 42 7.33 6.63 2.90
CA ASP A 42 7.15 5.42 2.06
C ASP A 42 6.93 4.18 2.92
N ARG A 43 7.74 4.01 3.98
CA ARG A 43 7.59 2.89 4.91
C ARG A 43 6.22 2.89 5.58
N LEU A 44 5.76 4.04 6.06
CA LEU A 44 4.44 4.19 6.69
C LEU A 44 3.32 3.87 5.70
N LEU A 45 3.41 4.38 4.48
CA LEU A 45 2.42 4.13 3.43
C LEU A 45 2.36 2.66 3.03
N ARG A 46 3.52 2.01 2.90
CA ARG A 46 3.61 0.57 2.65
C ARG A 46 2.97 -0.27 3.75
N ASN A 47 3.23 0.09 5.01
CA ASN A 47 2.60 -0.56 6.16
C ASN A 47 1.08 -0.38 6.13
N LEU A 48 0.59 0.80 5.77
CA LEU A 48 -0.85 1.06 5.62
C LEU A 48 -1.47 0.18 4.51
N ILE A 49 -0.81 0.08 3.36
CA ILE A 49 -1.24 -0.79 2.25
C ILE A 49 -1.28 -2.25 2.72
N TYR A 50 -0.23 -2.73 3.39
CA TYR A 50 -0.16 -4.07 3.94
C TYR A 50 -1.32 -4.35 4.91
N GLN A 51 -1.58 -3.44 5.86
CA GLN A 51 -2.69 -3.56 6.79
C GLN A 51 -4.04 -3.67 6.07
N LYS A 52 -4.30 -2.78 5.10
CA LYS A 52 -5.55 -2.80 4.31
C LYS A 52 -5.74 -4.12 3.57
N LEU A 53 -4.69 -4.61 2.93
CA LEU A 53 -4.75 -5.86 2.18
C LEU A 53 -4.87 -7.08 3.10
N SER A 54 -4.25 -7.06 4.28
CA SER A 54 -4.41 -8.11 5.29
C SER A 54 -5.84 -8.17 5.84
N ASP A 55 -6.44 -7.00 6.11
CA ASP A 55 -7.85 -6.91 6.52
C ASP A 55 -8.81 -7.40 5.42
N ALA A 56 -8.52 -7.06 4.17
CA ALA A 56 -9.30 -7.53 3.02
C ALA A 56 -9.18 -9.06 2.86
N GLU A 57 -7.97 -9.61 2.99
CA GLU A 57 -7.72 -11.05 2.90
C GLU A 57 -8.44 -11.82 4.01
N ALA A 58 -8.45 -11.28 5.24
CA ALA A 58 -9.21 -11.84 6.36
C ALA A 58 -10.72 -11.92 6.04
N GLN A 59 -11.29 -10.87 5.43
CA GLN A 59 -12.69 -10.89 4.99
C GLN A 59 -12.97 -11.96 3.92
N VAL A 60 -12.06 -12.13 2.95
CA VAL A 60 -12.19 -13.18 1.93
C VAL A 60 -12.07 -14.58 2.57
N LYS A 61 -11.14 -14.78 3.50
CA LYS A 61 -10.99 -16.04 4.25
C LYS A 61 -12.26 -16.36 5.05
N ASP A 62 -12.89 -15.38 5.66
CA ASP A 62 -14.14 -15.57 6.39
C ASP A 62 -15.32 -15.89 5.46
N ALA A 63 -15.42 -15.20 4.32
CA ALA A 63 -16.41 -15.52 3.29
C ALA A 63 -16.23 -16.96 2.77
N TYR A 64 -14.99 -17.37 2.49
CA TYR A 64 -14.68 -18.72 2.04
C TYR A 64 -15.06 -19.78 3.08
N ARG A 65 -14.77 -19.54 4.37
CA ARG A 65 -15.19 -20.43 5.46
C ARG A 65 -16.71 -20.61 5.51
N ALA A 66 -17.48 -19.52 5.34
CA ALA A 66 -18.94 -19.60 5.30
C ALA A 66 -19.42 -20.47 4.13
N LEU A 67 -18.87 -20.28 2.93
CA LEU A 67 -19.19 -21.08 1.74
C LEU A 67 -18.85 -22.57 1.92
N VAL A 68 -17.72 -22.90 2.55
CA VAL A 68 -17.32 -24.28 2.84
C VAL A 68 -18.27 -24.93 3.84
N ASN A 69 -18.69 -24.20 4.88
CA ASN A 69 -19.63 -24.72 5.89
C ASN A 69 -21.02 -25.05 5.30
N GLU A 70 -21.40 -24.40 4.19
CA GLU A 70 -22.62 -24.72 3.45
C GLU A 70 -22.49 -25.95 2.52
N GLY A 71 -21.33 -26.61 2.51
CA GLY A 71 -21.08 -27.84 1.73
C GLY A 71 -20.71 -27.58 0.27
N ALA A 72 -20.30 -26.36 -0.08
CA ALA A 72 -20.05 -25.94 -1.46
C ALA A 72 -18.57 -25.91 -1.88
N SER A 73 -17.66 -26.61 -1.18
CA SER A 73 -16.20 -26.41 -1.32
C SER A 73 -15.68 -26.51 -2.76
N GLU A 74 -16.06 -27.54 -3.53
CA GLU A 74 -15.61 -27.72 -4.93
C GLU A 74 -16.13 -26.63 -5.88
N ALA A 75 -17.20 -25.93 -5.49
CA ALA A 75 -17.82 -24.92 -6.33
C ALA A 75 -17.12 -23.54 -6.21
N TRP A 76 -16.13 -23.40 -5.33
CA TRP A 76 -15.53 -22.13 -4.91
C TRP A 76 -13.99 -22.11 -4.93
N ASP A 77 -13.34 -23.00 -5.68
CA ASP A 77 -11.89 -23.05 -5.85
C ASP A 77 -11.25 -21.70 -6.24
N ASP A 78 -11.95 -20.88 -7.04
CA ASP A 78 -11.50 -19.54 -7.40
C ASP A 78 -11.30 -18.61 -6.19
N THR A 79 -12.02 -18.84 -5.09
CA THR A 79 -11.89 -18.09 -3.84
C THR A 79 -10.63 -18.51 -3.09
N ASP A 80 -10.30 -19.80 -3.08
CA ASP A 80 -9.04 -20.31 -2.51
C ASP A 80 -7.84 -19.77 -3.29
N HIS A 81 -7.92 -19.78 -4.63
CA HIS A 81 -6.91 -19.14 -5.48
C HIS A 81 -6.76 -17.64 -5.21
N LEU A 82 -7.87 -16.93 -4.96
CA LEU A 82 -7.84 -15.52 -4.60
C LEU A 82 -7.08 -15.31 -3.28
N ILE A 83 -7.40 -16.10 -2.25
CA ILE A 83 -6.75 -16.06 -0.94
C ILE A 83 -5.24 -16.27 -1.09
N ALA A 84 -4.82 -17.35 -1.77
CA ALA A 84 -3.41 -17.65 -1.97
C ALA A 84 -2.66 -16.53 -2.72
N ARG A 85 -3.36 -15.80 -3.60
CA ARG A 85 -2.78 -14.67 -4.33
C ARG A 85 -2.68 -13.41 -3.47
N MET A 86 -3.69 -13.14 -2.64
CA MET A 86 -3.65 -12.06 -1.64
C MET A 86 -2.51 -12.29 -0.63
N ASP A 87 -2.39 -13.50 -0.09
CA ASP A 87 -1.28 -13.89 0.80
C ASP A 87 0.07 -13.57 0.15
N ARG A 88 0.26 -13.99 -1.11
CA ARG A 88 1.51 -13.76 -1.85
C ARG A 88 1.83 -12.28 -2.02
N ILE A 89 0.88 -11.44 -2.44
CA ILE A 89 1.16 -10.02 -2.64
C ILE A 89 1.39 -9.31 -1.30
N ASN A 90 0.69 -9.70 -0.24
CA ASN A 90 0.90 -9.19 1.12
C ASN A 90 2.32 -9.42 1.60
N GLU A 91 2.81 -10.66 1.52
CA GLU A 91 4.17 -11.00 1.91
C GLU A 91 5.22 -10.24 1.09
N ARG A 92 4.97 -10.05 -0.21
CA ARG A 92 5.86 -9.28 -1.08
C ARG A 92 5.89 -7.79 -0.74
N ILE A 93 4.76 -7.22 -0.33
CA ILE A 93 4.69 -5.82 0.12
C ILE A 93 5.44 -5.69 1.44
N ASN A 94 5.16 -6.56 2.42
CA ASN A 94 5.78 -6.56 3.75
C ASN A 94 7.32 -6.70 3.69
N HIS A 95 7.84 -7.62 2.87
CA HIS A 95 9.28 -7.93 2.82
C HIS A 95 10.12 -7.07 1.87
N SER A 96 9.51 -6.14 1.14
CA SER A 96 10.21 -5.35 0.13
C SER A 96 11.25 -4.35 0.66
N GLU A 97 11.31 -4.12 1.97
CA GLU A 97 12.33 -3.27 2.62
C GLU A 97 13.77 -3.78 2.39
N TYR A 98 13.97 -5.10 2.32
CA TYR A 98 15.31 -5.70 2.18
C TYR A 98 15.98 -5.42 0.82
N GLY A 99 15.20 -5.26 -0.25
CA GLY A 99 15.72 -4.93 -1.58
C GLY A 99 16.01 -3.44 -1.78
N TYR A 100 15.45 -2.58 -0.93
CA TYR A 100 15.43 -1.13 -1.10
C TYR A 100 16.67 -0.43 -0.50
N ALA A 101 17.25 -0.97 0.58
CA ALA A 101 18.45 -0.43 1.21
C ALA A 101 19.66 -0.39 0.24
N GLY A 102 19.95 -1.49 -0.46
CA GLY A 102 21.03 -1.54 -1.45
C GLY A 102 20.71 -0.84 -2.79
N PHE A 103 19.43 -0.71 -3.14
CA PHE A 103 18.97 -0.09 -4.37
C PHE A 103 19.22 1.43 -4.41
N PHE A 104 19.04 2.11 -3.27
CA PHE A 104 19.20 3.56 -3.18
C PHE A 104 20.60 4.05 -2.81
N ASP A 105 21.48 3.14 -2.40
CA ASP A 105 22.89 3.45 -2.17
C ASP A 105 23.70 3.39 -3.47
N ALA A 106 23.23 2.64 -4.48
CA ALA A 106 23.90 2.48 -5.78
C ALA A 106 23.57 3.58 -6.81
N ILE A 107 22.50 4.35 -6.62
CA ILE A 107 22.03 5.39 -7.56
C ILE A 107 21.86 6.70 -6.78
N LYS A 108 22.44 7.80 -7.27
CA LYS A 108 22.13 9.16 -6.77
C LYS A 108 20.67 9.48 -7.07
N VAL A 109 19.75 9.05 -6.20
CA VAL A 109 18.33 9.35 -6.31
C VAL A 109 18.14 10.85 -6.11
N ARG A 110 17.59 11.50 -7.13
CA ARG A 110 17.30 12.93 -7.16
C ARG A 110 15.85 13.17 -6.72
N GLU A 111 15.54 14.39 -6.29
CA GLU A 111 14.18 14.80 -5.87
C GLU A 111 13.07 14.39 -6.87
N PRO A 112 13.23 14.53 -8.21
CA PRO A 112 12.18 14.15 -9.16
C PRO A 112 11.90 12.64 -9.27
N ASP A 113 12.87 11.80 -8.89
CA ASP A 113 12.68 10.34 -8.86
C ASP A 113 11.90 9.93 -7.61
N LEU A 114 11.95 10.74 -6.54
CA LEU A 114 11.21 10.55 -5.29
C LEU A 114 9.76 11.03 -5.41
N ASP A 115 9.49 12.15 -6.07
CA ASP A 115 8.11 12.60 -6.29
C ASP A 115 7.32 11.59 -7.13
N ARG A 116 7.95 11.05 -8.19
CA ARG A 116 7.38 9.93 -8.99
C ARG A 116 7.08 8.69 -8.15
N MET A 117 7.89 8.42 -7.11
CA MET A 117 7.66 7.31 -6.20
C MET A 117 6.41 7.56 -5.33
N MET A 118 6.27 8.77 -4.78
CA MET A 118 5.10 9.15 -3.97
C MET A 118 3.80 9.06 -4.77
N ASP A 119 3.77 9.63 -5.98
CA ASP A 119 2.61 9.54 -6.88
C ASP A 119 2.25 8.08 -7.21
N TYR A 120 3.27 7.24 -7.38
CA TYR A 120 3.06 5.82 -7.65
C TYR A 120 2.52 5.08 -6.43
N ASP A 121 2.96 5.43 -5.23
CA ASP A 121 2.52 4.79 -4.00
C ASP A 121 1.09 5.20 -3.62
N ASP A 122 0.68 6.43 -3.90
CA ASP A 122 -0.71 6.87 -3.79
C ASP A 122 -1.62 6.03 -4.69
N LYS A 123 -1.18 5.75 -5.93
CA LYS A 123 -1.89 4.84 -6.83
C LYS A 123 -2.00 3.42 -6.25
N LEU A 124 -0.93 2.89 -5.62
CA LEU A 124 -0.98 1.58 -4.98
C LEU A 124 -1.95 1.56 -3.79
N LEU A 125 -2.05 2.67 -3.05
CA LEU A 125 -3.04 2.84 -1.98
C LEU A 125 -4.46 2.78 -2.54
N GLU A 126 -4.79 3.54 -3.59
CA GLU A 126 -6.12 3.49 -4.24
C GLU A 126 -6.48 2.07 -4.74
N MET A 127 -5.49 1.36 -5.29
CA MET A 127 -5.67 -0.03 -5.71
C MET A 127 -5.95 -0.97 -4.51
N SER A 128 -5.30 -0.74 -3.36
CA SER A 128 -5.58 -1.48 -2.14
C SER A 128 -6.99 -1.23 -1.61
N GLU A 129 -7.52 0.00 -1.76
CA GLU A 129 -8.90 0.34 -1.38
C GLU A 129 -9.91 -0.32 -2.31
N THR A 130 -9.59 -0.42 -3.60
CA THR A 130 -10.39 -1.17 -4.57
C THR A 130 -10.49 -2.65 -4.19
N ILE A 131 -9.38 -3.26 -3.76
CA ILE A 131 -9.35 -4.64 -3.27
C ILE A 131 -10.17 -4.78 -1.98
N ALA A 132 -10.01 -3.87 -1.02
CA ALA A 132 -10.77 -3.89 0.22
C ALA A 132 -12.28 -3.81 -0.02
N LYS A 133 -12.71 -2.95 -0.95
CA LYS A 133 -14.11 -2.86 -1.37
C LYS A 133 -14.59 -4.17 -2.03
N ALA A 134 -13.80 -4.76 -2.92
CA ALA A 134 -14.17 -6.01 -3.57
C ALA A 134 -14.29 -7.18 -2.58
N ALA A 135 -13.40 -7.24 -1.58
CA ALA A 135 -13.46 -8.21 -0.49
C ALA A 135 -14.71 -8.02 0.38
N PHE A 136 -15.04 -6.77 0.73
CA PHE A 136 -16.28 -6.43 1.44
C PHE A 136 -17.52 -6.85 0.65
N ASP A 137 -17.62 -6.48 -0.63
CA ASP A 137 -18.75 -6.82 -1.50
C ASP A 137 -18.92 -8.35 -1.66
N LEU A 138 -17.81 -9.09 -1.76
CA LEU A 138 -17.82 -10.55 -1.77
C LEU A 138 -18.39 -11.08 -0.46
N LYS A 139 -17.86 -10.63 0.67
CA LYS A 139 -18.33 -11.08 1.99
C LYS A 139 -19.81 -10.77 2.19
N ASP A 140 -20.25 -9.56 1.86
CA ASP A 140 -21.66 -9.17 1.95
C ASP A 140 -22.55 -10.06 1.06
N SER A 141 -22.11 -10.39 -0.16
CA SER A 141 -22.86 -11.30 -1.03
C SER A 141 -22.98 -12.71 -0.43
N VAL A 142 -21.94 -13.21 0.21
CA VAL A 142 -21.94 -14.51 0.90
C VAL A 142 -22.82 -14.48 2.15
N ASP A 143 -22.66 -13.49 3.02
CA ASP A 143 -23.42 -13.34 4.28
C ASP A 143 -24.93 -13.25 4.03
N ASN A 144 -25.33 -12.72 2.87
CA ASN A 144 -26.73 -12.60 2.46
C ASN A 144 -27.19 -13.71 1.48
N SER A 145 -26.43 -14.81 1.36
CA SER A 145 -26.74 -15.97 0.52
C SER A 145 -26.96 -15.65 -0.98
N ARG A 146 -26.37 -14.57 -1.49
CA ARG A 146 -26.42 -14.16 -2.91
C ARG A 146 -25.28 -14.81 -3.70
N LEU A 147 -25.30 -16.14 -3.80
CA LEU A 147 -24.17 -16.94 -4.30
C LEU A 147 -23.78 -16.63 -5.76
N GLN A 148 -24.74 -16.34 -6.64
CA GLN A 148 -24.41 -15.99 -8.03
C GLN A 148 -23.69 -14.64 -8.13
N GLU A 149 -24.08 -13.67 -7.29
CA GLU A 149 -23.40 -12.38 -7.19
C GLU A 149 -21.99 -12.57 -6.61
N ALA A 150 -21.85 -13.36 -5.55
CA ALA A 150 -20.57 -13.67 -4.93
C ALA A 150 -19.54 -14.24 -5.93
N ARG A 151 -19.95 -15.11 -6.87
CA ARG A 151 -19.06 -15.60 -7.96
C ARG A 151 -18.49 -14.46 -8.81
N GLY A 152 -19.35 -13.49 -9.16
CA GLY A 152 -18.92 -12.28 -9.86
C GLY A 152 -17.91 -11.47 -9.02
N LYS A 153 -18.19 -11.31 -7.71
CA LYS A 153 -17.30 -10.58 -6.80
C LYS A 153 -15.93 -11.23 -6.61
N VAL A 154 -15.84 -12.56 -6.60
CA VAL A 154 -14.54 -13.28 -6.62
C VAL A 154 -13.73 -12.90 -7.85
N THR A 155 -14.38 -12.88 -9.02
CA THR A 155 -13.73 -12.49 -10.28
C THR A 155 -13.23 -11.04 -10.25
N ASP A 156 -14.03 -10.13 -9.71
CA ASP A 156 -13.67 -8.71 -9.60
C ASP A 156 -12.50 -8.50 -8.62
N ALA A 157 -12.52 -9.17 -7.46
CA ALA A 157 -11.43 -9.15 -6.50
C ALA A 157 -10.14 -9.71 -7.11
N MET A 158 -10.23 -10.82 -7.85
CA MET A 158 -9.08 -11.40 -8.56
C MET A 158 -8.48 -10.42 -9.58
N LYS A 159 -9.30 -9.72 -10.36
CA LYS A 159 -8.83 -8.68 -11.29
C LYS A 159 -8.13 -7.54 -10.55
N ALA A 160 -8.69 -7.07 -9.43
CA ALA A 160 -8.09 -5.99 -8.64
C ALA A 160 -6.73 -6.40 -8.05
N VAL A 161 -6.63 -7.61 -7.50
CA VAL A 161 -5.37 -8.18 -6.98
C VAL A 161 -4.33 -8.33 -8.10
N ASN A 162 -4.73 -8.82 -9.28
CA ASN A 162 -3.84 -8.94 -10.44
C ASN A 162 -3.31 -7.58 -10.91
N ALA A 163 -4.17 -6.56 -10.91
CA ALA A 163 -3.78 -5.20 -11.27
C ALA A 163 -2.75 -4.66 -10.27
N LEU A 164 -3.01 -4.81 -8.96
CA LEU A 164 -2.08 -4.38 -7.91
C LEU A 164 -0.73 -5.09 -8.03
N GLU A 165 -0.74 -6.41 -8.22
CA GLU A 165 0.50 -7.17 -8.38
C GLU A 165 1.30 -6.71 -9.59
N THR A 166 0.63 -6.44 -10.71
CA THR A 166 1.28 -5.91 -11.93
C THR A 166 1.90 -4.54 -11.68
N ALA A 167 1.17 -3.62 -11.03
CA ALA A 167 1.69 -2.31 -10.67
C ALA A 167 2.88 -2.44 -9.71
N TYR A 168 2.74 -3.24 -8.67
CA TYR A 168 3.79 -3.44 -7.68
C TYR A 168 5.08 -4.01 -8.30
N ASN A 169 4.96 -4.94 -9.26
CA ASN A 169 6.10 -5.47 -10.02
C ASN A 169 6.78 -4.40 -10.89
N GLY A 170 5.99 -3.50 -11.49
CA GLY A 170 6.47 -2.43 -12.37
C GLY A 170 7.07 -1.23 -11.63
N ARG A 171 6.76 -1.07 -10.33
CA ARG A 171 7.18 0.06 -9.49
C ARG A 171 8.65 0.46 -9.68
N LYS A 172 9.57 -0.51 -9.67
CA LYS A 172 11.00 -0.25 -9.83
C LYS A 172 11.37 0.41 -11.17
N GLN A 173 10.73 0.01 -12.27
CA GLN A 173 11.01 0.54 -13.61
C GLN A 173 10.48 1.97 -13.76
N VAL A 174 9.29 2.23 -13.21
CA VAL A 174 8.64 3.55 -13.24
C VAL A 174 9.43 4.56 -12.39
N ILE A 175 9.87 4.18 -11.20
CA ILE A 175 10.70 5.03 -10.33
C ILE A 175 12.01 5.41 -11.03
N LEU A 176 12.61 4.49 -11.79
CA LEU A 176 13.85 4.75 -12.54
C LEU A 176 13.64 5.57 -13.82
N GLY A 177 12.39 5.86 -14.23
CA GLY A 177 12.10 6.55 -15.49
C GLY A 177 12.51 5.74 -16.72
N LEU A 178 12.52 4.41 -16.61
CA LEU A 178 12.89 3.49 -17.70
C LEU A 178 11.68 3.05 -18.55
N GLN A 179 10.51 3.64 -18.30
CA GLN A 179 9.26 3.44 -19.01
C GLN A 179 8.63 4.78 -19.38
#